data_AF-A0A6G8BVH2-F1
#
_entry.id   AF-A0A6G8BVH2-F1
#
_cell.length_a   1.000
_cell.length_b   1.000
_cell.length_c   1.000
_cell.angle_alpha   90.00
_cell.angle_beta   90.00
_cell.angle_gamma   90.00
#
_symmetry.space_group_name_H-M   'P 1'
#
loop_
_entity.id
_entity.type
_entity.pdbx_description
1 polymer ?
#
loop_
_entity_poly.entity_id
_entity_poly.type
_entity_poly.pdbx_seq_one_letter_code
_entity_poly.pdbx_strand_id
1 'polypeptide(L)'
;MHAQAKSPAGSTLAARILMAGLLTLSAMAAAAQGSADKAWMSEQLLQASRAGDVQAVRKLLAKDAPVNAQDAQGNTPLLLATAGNHIEVARSLILHGADVNIQNAQQDSAYLLAGARGNLEILRMTLSRGADLKSTNRYGGTALIPACERGHVATAKTLMDAGVNVNHVNRLGWTCLLEAILLSDGGAPHQQIVRDVIAAGADVNLADKDGVTPLAHARQRKQQAMVEILTAAGAR
;
A
#
# COMPACT_ATOMS: atom_id res chain seq x y z
N MET A 1 -14.47 82.96 -31.58
CA MET A 1 -15.57 82.13 -31.02
C MET A 1 -15.33 80.71 -31.51
N HIS A 2 -14.43 79.93 -30.89
CA HIS A 2 -14.66 79.03 -29.75
C HIS A 2 -15.89 78.11 -29.90
N ALA A 3 -15.65 76.88 -30.34
CA ALA A 3 -16.40 75.70 -29.93
C ALA A 3 -15.49 74.46 -30.10
N GLN A 4 -14.83 74.07 -28.99
CA GLN A 4 -14.15 72.79 -28.84
C GLN A 4 -15.19 71.68 -28.71
N ALA A 5 -15.12 70.67 -29.58
CA ALA A 5 -15.85 69.42 -29.40
C ALA A 5 -15.04 68.47 -28.50
N LYS A 6 -15.74 67.95 -27.48
CA LYS A 6 -15.24 67.15 -26.35
C LYS A 6 -14.68 65.79 -26.76
N SER A 7 -13.60 65.40 -26.07
CA SER A 7 -13.05 64.05 -25.97
C SER A 7 -14.03 63.07 -25.29
N PRO A 8 -14.16 61.80 -25.72
CA PRO A 8 -14.89 60.77 -24.98
C PRO A 8 -13.93 60.04 -24.02
N ALA A 9 -13.47 60.71 -22.97
CA ALA A 9 -12.83 60.06 -21.82
C ALA A 9 -13.91 59.71 -20.79
N GLY A 10 -14.67 58.65 -21.05
CA GLY A 10 -15.83 58.26 -20.24
C GLY A 10 -15.98 56.75 -20.00
N SER A 11 -14.97 55.93 -20.26
CA SER A 11 -14.94 54.52 -19.82
C SER A 11 -14.48 54.46 -18.36
N THR A 12 -15.37 54.94 -17.50
CA THR A 12 -15.20 55.12 -16.07
C THR A 12 -14.97 53.80 -15.34
N LEU A 13 -14.24 53.90 -14.22
CA LEU A 13 -13.89 52.86 -13.24
C LEU A 13 -15.00 51.81 -12.96
N ALA A 14 -16.28 52.18 -13.11
CA ALA A 14 -17.43 51.29 -13.01
C ALA A 14 -17.43 50.13 -14.03
N ALA A 15 -17.03 50.37 -15.29
CA ALA A 15 -16.89 49.31 -16.30
C ALA A 15 -15.75 48.34 -15.97
N ARG A 16 -14.69 48.81 -15.30
CA ARG A 16 -13.56 47.97 -14.83
C ARG A 16 -13.92 47.13 -13.61
N ILE A 17 -14.75 47.66 -12.69
CA ILE A 17 -15.25 46.92 -11.51
C ILE A 17 -16.25 45.83 -11.91
N LEU A 18 -17.16 46.12 -12.87
CA LEU A 18 -18.14 45.14 -13.35
C LEU A 18 -17.48 43.99 -14.14
N MET A 19 -16.47 44.30 -14.97
CA MET A 19 -15.65 43.30 -15.67
C MET A 19 -14.84 42.44 -14.69
N ALA A 20 -14.28 43.03 -13.62
CA ALA A 20 -13.58 42.29 -12.58
C ALA A 20 -14.50 41.33 -11.79
N GLY A 21 -15.74 41.74 -11.48
CA GLY A 21 -16.74 40.89 -10.80
C GLY A 21 -17.26 39.71 -11.64
N LEU A 22 -17.44 39.89 -12.96
CA LEU A 22 -17.81 38.79 -13.87
C LEU A 22 -16.66 37.79 -14.09
N LEU A 23 -15.43 38.28 -14.17
CA LEU A 23 -14.24 37.42 -14.29
C LEU A 23 -14.07 36.53 -13.04
N THR A 24 -14.40 37.02 -11.85
CA THR A 24 -14.36 36.21 -10.62
C THR A 24 -15.43 35.12 -10.57
N LEU A 25 -16.66 35.39 -11.04
CA LEU A 25 -17.74 34.39 -11.04
C LEU A 25 -17.48 33.26 -12.04
N SER A 26 -16.98 33.60 -13.25
CA SER A 26 -16.62 32.60 -14.26
C SER A 26 -15.41 31.74 -13.81
N ALA A 27 -14.41 32.36 -13.17
CA ALA A 27 -13.28 31.61 -12.59
C ALA A 27 -13.71 30.69 -11.43
N MET A 28 -14.62 31.15 -10.56
CA MET A 28 -15.20 30.32 -9.50
C MET A 28 -16.03 29.16 -10.05
N ALA A 29 -16.82 29.38 -11.11
CA ALA A 29 -17.58 28.33 -11.77
C ALA A 29 -16.68 27.29 -12.47
N ALA A 30 -15.63 27.75 -13.16
CA ALA A 30 -14.64 26.87 -13.78
C ALA A 30 -13.84 26.07 -12.74
N ALA A 31 -13.50 26.68 -11.60
CA ALA A 31 -12.86 26.00 -10.49
C ALA A 31 -13.80 24.95 -9.84
N ALA A 32 -15.08 25.29 -9.66
CA ALA A 32 -16.09 24.36 -9.17
C ALA A 32 -16.28 23.16 -10.12
N GLN A 33 -16.37 23.42 -11.44
CA GLN A 33 -16.46 22.38 -12.46
C GLN A 33 -15.20 21.49 -12.47
N GLY A 34 -14.00 22.07 -12.46
CA GLY A 34 -12.76 21.32 -12.40
C GLY A 34 -12.61 20.47 -11.13
N SER A 35 -13.19 20.93 -10.00
CA SER A 35 -13.25 20.14 -8.77
C SER A 35 -14.23 18.96 -8.87
N ALA A 36 -15.39 19.17 -9.50
CA ALA A 36 -16.39 18.14 -9.73
C ALA A 36 -15.89 17.07 -10.70
N ASP A 37 -15.19 17.48 -11.77
CA ASP A 37 -14.60 16.58 -12.75
C ASP A 37 -13.53 15.68 -12.11
N LYS A 38 -12.66 16.24 -11.25
CA LYS A 38 -11.67 15.46 -10.49
C LYS A 38 -12.30 14.50 -9.49
N ALA A 39 -13.37 14.91 -8.80
CA ALA A 39 -14.08 14.04 -7.86
C ALA A 39 -14.74 12.85 -8.60
N TRP A 40 -15.40 13.12 -9.73
CA TRP A 40 -15.98 12.06 -10.57
C TRP A 40 -14.90 11.10 -11.11
N MET A 41 -13.79 11.62 -11.65
CA MET A 41 -12.69 10.78 -12.15
C MET A 41 -12.04 9.94 -11.04
N SER A 42 -11.94 10.50 -9.82
CA SER A 42 -11.44 9.78 -8.64
C SER A 42 -12.30 8.56 -8.34
N GLU A 43 -13.63 8.74 -8.27
CA GLU A 43 -14.57 7.65 -8.02
C GLU A 43 -14.51 6.60 -9.14
N GLN A 44 -14.49 7.03 -10.40
CA GLN A 44 -14.37 6.09 -11.53
C GLN A 44 -13.05 5.32 -11.51
N LEU A 45 -11.94 5.95 -11.13
CA LEU A 45 -10.64 5.29 -11.04
C LEU A 45 -10.63 4.26 -9.91
N LEU A 46 -11.24 4.57 -8.76
CA LEU A 46 -11.43 3.64 -7.65
C LEU A 46 -12.25 2.41 -8.08
N GLN A 47 -13.39 2.62 -8.73
CA GLN A 47 -14.26 1.52 -9.20
C GLN A 47 -13.59 0.67 -10.28
N ALA A 48 -12.99 1.30 -11.29
CA ALA A 48 -12.27 0.59 -12.35
C ALA A 48 -11.09 -0.23 -11.80
N SER A 49 -10.36 0.33 -10.83
CA SER A 49 -9.23 -0.37 -10.20
C SER A 49 -9.68 -1.56 -9.35
N ARG A 50 -10.82 -1.43 -8.65
CA ARG A 50 -11.44 -2.54 -7.91
C ARG A 50 -11.91 -3.65 -8.84
N ALA A 51 -12.49 -3.29 -9.98
CA ALA A 51 -12.98 -4.22 -10.99
C ALA A 51 -11.86 -4.88 -11.83
N GLY A 52 -10.65 -4.31 -11.83
CA GLY A 52 -9.55 -4.77 -12.67
C GLY A 52 -9.64 -4.29 -14.12
N ASP A 53 -10.43 -3.26 -14.41
CA ASP A 53 -10.61 -2.73 -15.77
C ASP A 53 -9.41 -1.87 -16.19
N VAL A 54 -8.41 -2.54 -16.77
CA VAL A 54 -7.18 -1.91 -17.27
C VAL A 54 -7.47 -0.80 -18.29
N GLN A 55 -8.49 -0.96 -19.15
CA GLN A 55 -8.78 0.00 -20.21
C GLN A 55 -9.40 1.28 -19.62
N ALA A 56 -10.36 1.14 -18.70
CA ALA A 56 -10.93 2.27 -18.00
C ALA A 56 -9.86 3.01 -17.16
N VAL A 57 -9.03 2.26 -16.43
CA VAL A 57 -7.92 2.84 -15.64
C VAL A 57 -6.98 3.65 -16.54
N ARG A 58 -6.48 3.09 -17.64
CA ARG A 58 -5.57 3.81 -18.55
C ARG A 58 -6.22 5.05 -19.16
N LYS A 59 -7.50 4.97 -19.56
CA LYS A 59 -8.25 6.12 -20.10
C LYS A 59 -8.43 7.23 -19.06
N LEU A 60 -8.68 6.88 -17.80
CA LEU A 60 -8.84 7.85 -16.71
C LEU A 60 -7.49 8.51 -16.36
N LEU A 61 -6.42 7.72 -16.25
CA LEU A 61 -5.07 8.23 -15.98
C LEU A 61 -4.57 9.15 -17.11
N ALA A 62 -4.88 8.85 -18.37
CA ALA A 62 -4.57 9.72 -19.50
C ALA A 62 -5.32 11.07 -19.49
N LYS A 63 -6.33 11.22 -18.61
CA LYS A 63 -7.07 12.46 -18.36
C LYS A 63 -6.71 13.10 -17.00
N ASP A 64 -5.53 12.75 -16.46
CA ASP A 64 -5.03 13.25 -15.18
C ASP A 64 -5.98 12.96 -14.00
N ALA A 65 -6.66 11.81 -14.02
CA ALA A 65 -7.43 11.34 -12.87
C ALA A 65 -6.52 11.28 -11.62
N PRO A 66 -6.98 11.73 -10.44
CA PRO A 66 -6.16 11.72 -9.23
C PRO A 66 -5.75 10.30 -8.81
N VAL A 67 -4.52 9.91 -9.13
CA VAL A 67 -4.02 8.53 -8.97
C VAL A 67 -4.03 8.04 -7.51
N ASN A 68 -3.90 8.97 -6.57
CA ASN A 68 -3.90 8.73 -5.12
C ASN A 68 -5.23 9.15 -4.45
N ALA A 69 -6.32 9.23 -5.22
CA ALA A 69 -7.65 9.43 -4.62
C ALA A 69 -7.94 8.38 -3.55
N GLN A 70 -8.74 8.76 -2.54
CA GLN A 70 -9.13 7.86 -1.46
C GLN A 70 -10.65 7.79 -1.37
N ASP A 71 -11.19 6.57 -1.24
CA ASP A 71 -12.59 6.38 -0.85
C ASP A 71 -12.83 6.72 0.63
N ALA A 72 -14.06 6.60 1.10
CA ALA A 72 -14.43 6.90 2.49
C ALA A 72 -13.70 6.05 3.55
N GLN A 73 -13.10 4.92 3.14
CA GLN A 73 -12.30 4.05 4.01
C GLN A 73 -10.80 4.30 3.85
N GLY A 74 -10.40 5.29 3.04
CA GLY A 74 -9.00 5.60 2.78
C GLY A 74 -8.35 4.71 1.72
N ASN A 75 -9.12 3.86 1.00
CA ASN A 75 -8.52 2.99 -0.01
C ASN A 75 -8.13 3.78 -1.24
N THR A 76 -6.90 3.57 -1.72
CA THR A 76 -6.44 4.10 -3.01
C THR A 76 -6.79 3.16 -4.15
N PRO A 77 -6.80 3.64 -5.41
CA PRO A 77 -6.88 2.78 -6.59
C PRO A 77 -5.86 1.62 -6.54
N LEU A 78 -4.63 1.90 -6.13
CA LEU A 78 -3.56 0.89 -6.06
C LEU A 78 -3.83 -0.16 -4.98
N LEU A 79 -4.37 0.25 -3.83
CA LEU A 79 -4.76 -0.69 -2.78
C LEU A 79 -5.90 -1.61 -3.23
N LEU A 80 -6.91 -1.06 -3.92
CA LEU A 80 -8.03 -1.84 -4.47
C LEU A 80 -7.57 -2.82 -5.56
N ALA A 81 -6.70 -2.38 -6.47
CA ALA A 81 -6.08 -3.25 -7.46
C ALA A 81 -5.26 -4.37 -6.82
N THR A 82 -4.51 -4.05 -5.75
CA THR A 82 -3.74 -5.03 -4.98
C THR A 82 -4.66 -6.03 -4.28
N ALA A 83 -5.79 -5.60 -3.72
CA ALA A 83 -6.75 -6.51 -3.08
C ALA A 83 -7.31 -7.56 -4.07
N GLY A 84 -7.55 -7.15 -5.33
CA GLY A 84 -7.97 -8.04 -6.41
C GLY A 84 -6.83 -8.77 -7.15
N ASN A 85 -5.57 -8.52 -6.77
CA ASN A 85 -4.37 -8.98 -7.50
C ASN A 85 -4.38 -8.60 -9.00
N HIS A 86 -4.90 -7.42 -9.34
CA HIS A 86 -4.97 -6.90 -10.70
C HIS A 86 -3.63 -6.30 -11.14
N ILE A 87 -2.68 -7.16 -11.50
CA ILE A 87 -1.28 -6.81 -11.79
C ILE A 87 -1.16 -5.66 -12.81
N GLU A 88 -1.87 -5.73 -13.93
CA GLU A 88 -1.75 -4.73 -15.00
C GLU A 88 -2.38 -3.37 -14.64
N VAL A 89 -3.41 -3.38 -13.79
CA VAL A 89 -3.94 -2.16 -13.19
C VAL A 89 -2.92 -1.57 -12.22
N ALA A 90 -2.37 -2.37 -11.31
CA ALA A 90 -1.36 -1.93 -10.35
C ALA A 90 -0.12 -1.36 -11.06
N ARG A 91 0.34 -2.02 -12.13
CA ARG A 91 1.45 -1.52 -12.98
C ARG A 91 1.12 -0.17 -13.58
N SER A 92 -0.08 -0.01 -14.15
CA SER A 92 -0.50 1.26 -14.78
C SER A 92 -0.56 2.39 -13.75
N LEU A 93 -1.13 2.13 -12.57
CA LEU A 93 -1.21 3.09 -11.47
C LEU A 93 0.18 3.50 -10.96
N ILE A 94 1.07 2.54 -10.71
CA ILE A 94 2.45 2.79 -10.28
C ILE A 94 3.22 3.60 -11.30
N LEU A 95 3.06 3.32 -12.60
CA LEU A 95 3.70 4.08 -13.67
C LEU A 95 3.26 5.56 -13.68
N HIS A 96 2.02 5.82 -13.26
CA HIS A 96 1.45 7.18 -13.14
C HIS A 96 1.65 7.79 -11.73
N GLY A 97 2.57 7.25 -10.93
CA GLY A 97 2.96 7.86 -9.66
C GLY A 97 2.04 7.55 -8.48
N ALA A 98 1.32 6.42 -8.51
CA ALA A 98 0.63 5.93 -7.32
C ALA A 98 1.61 5.76 -6.15
N ASP A 99 1.27 6.33 -5.00
CA ASP A 99 2.05 6.17 -3.77
C ASP A 99 1.73 4.79 -3.15
N VAL A 100 2.77 3.97 -3.04
CA VAL A 100 2.69 2.59 -2.56
C VAL A 100 2.53 2.49 -1.03
N ASN A 101 2.74 3.61 -0.32
CA ASN A 101 2.81 3.69 1.13
C ASN A 101 1.54 4.28 1.77
N ILE A 102 0.62 4.85 1.01
CA ILE A 102 -0.65 5.36 1.55
C ILE A 102 -1.41 4.23 2.24
N GLN A 103 -1.73 4.43 3.51
CA GLN A 103 -2.50 3.51 4.31
C GLN A 103 -3.97 3.91 4.36
N ASN A 104 -4.86 2.92 4.27
CA ASN A 104 -6.28 3.10 4.51
C ASN A 104 -6.61 3.13 6.02
N ALA A 105 -7.90 3.22 6.37
CA ALA A 105 -8.37 3.22 7.76
C ALA A 105 -8.05 1.92 8.53
N GLN A 106 -7.68 0.83 7.84
CA GLN A 106 -7.25 -0.43 8.43
C GLN A 106 -5.72 -0.55 8.56
N GLN A 107 -4.98 0.54 8.29
CA GLN A 107 -3.51 0.58 8.25
C GLN A 107 -2.89 -0.32 7.17
N ASP A 108 -3.64 -0.62 6.11
CA ASP A 108 -3.14 -1.38 4.97
C ASP A 108 -2.68 -0.43 3.86
N SER A 109 -1.45 -0.61 3.39
CA SER A 109 -0.94 -0.03 2.14
C SER A 109 -0.85 -1.08 1.05
N ALA A 110 -0.65 -0.67 -0.21
CA ALA A 110 -0.47 -1.62 -1.31
C ALA A 110 0.73 -2.54 -1.07
N TYR A 111 1.83 -2.02 -0.52
CA TYR A 111 2.99 -2.81 -0.13
C TYR A 111 2.65 -3.87 0.94
N LEU A 112 2.03 -3.45 2.04
CA LEU A 112 1.66 -4.35 3.14
C LEU A 112 0.70 -5.44 2.67
N LEU A 113 -0.32 -5.07 1.89
CA LEU A 113 -1.32 -6.00 1.38
C LEU A 113 -0.74 -7.00 0.38
N ALA A 114 0.17 -6.55 -0.49
CA ALA A 114 0.83 -7.42 -1.46
C ALA A 114 1.69 -8.50 -0.76
N GLY A 115 2.44 -8.12 0.27
CA GLY A 115 3.18 -9.08 1.11
C GLY A 115 2.25 -10.04 1.83
N ALA A 116 1.19 -9.51 2.44
CA ALA A 116 0.23 -10.31 3.20
C ALA A 116 -0.57 -11.31 2.33
N ARG A 117 -0.86 -10.98 1.06
CA ARG A 117 -1.62 -11.85 0.14
C ARG A 117 -0.74 -12.70 -0.78
N GLY A 118 0.58 -12.54 -0.71
CA GLY A 118 1.50 -13.25 -1.58
C GLY A 118 1.46 -12.78 -3.04
N ASN A 119 1.01 -11.55 -3.29
CA ASN A 119 0.94 -10.96 -4.64
C ASN A 119 2.35 -10.54 -5.10
N LEU A 120 3.18 -11.53 -5.43
CA LEU A 120 4.63 -11.37 -5.62
C LEU A 120 4.99 -10.29 -6.65
N GLU A 121 4.27 -10.22 -7.77
CA GLU A 121 4.58 -9.24 -8.81
C GLU A 121 4.26 -7.81 -8.36
N ILE A 122 3.10 -7.60 -7.70
CA ILE A 122 2.75 -6.30 -7.14
C ILE A 122 3.73 -5.92 -6.02
N LEU A 123 4.12 -6.88 -5.18
CA LEU A 123 5.14 -6.66 -4.16
C LEU A 123 6.46 -6.18 -4.76
N ARG A 124 6.94 -6.81 -5.83
CA ARG A 124 8.18 -6.38 -6.51
C ARG A 124 8.05 -4.96 -7.07
N MET A 125 6.90 -4.63 -7.66
CA MET A 125 6.64 -3.28 -8.13
C MET A 125 6.64 -2.26 -6.99
N THR A 126 6.01 -2.56 -5.85
CA THR A 126 5.99 -1.63 -4.70
C THR A 126 7.38 -1.43 -4.09
N LEU A 127 8.15 -2.51 -3.93
CA LEU A 127 9.56 -2.45 -3.50
C LEU A 127 10.41 -1.56 -4.43
N SER A 128 10.26 -1.71 -5.75
CA SER A 128 10.98 -0.89 -6.74
C SER A 128 10.62 0.60 -6.70
N ARG A 129 9.57 0.97 -5.97
CA ARG A 129 9.02 2.34 -5.87
C ARG A 129 9.13 2.92 -4.47
N GLY A 130 10.07 2.41 -3.66
CA GLY A 130 10.36 2.98 -2.35
C GLY A 130 9.30 2.65 -1.30
N ALA A 131 8.81 1.41 -1.30
CA ALA A 131 8.00 0.91 -0.20
C ALA A 131 8.71 1.10 1.15
N ASP A 132 8.01 1.64 2.13
CA ASP A 132 8.50 1.76 3.51
C ASP A 132 8.52 0.37 4.16
N LEU A 133 9.71 -0.23 4.19
CA LEU A 133 9.93 -1.56 4.76
C LEU A 133 9.62 -1.64 6.26
N LYS A 134 9.57 -0.50 6.97
CA LYS A 134 9.23 -0.41 8.40
C LYS A 134 7.75 -0.17 8.65
N SER A 135 6.96 0.10 7.61
CA SER A 135 5.52 0.24 7.74
C SER A 135 4.90 -1.03 8.31
N THR A 136 3.84 -0.86 9.10
CA THR A 136 3.15 -1.96 9.77
C THR A 136 1.66 -1.91 9.57
N ASN A 137 1.04 -3.09 9.51
CA ASN A 137 -0.41 -3.23 9.54
C ASN A 137 -0.99 -2.92 10.94
N ARG A 138 -2.31 -3.04 11.10
CA ARG A 138 -3.01 -2.79 12.38
C ARG A 138 -2.58 -3.66 13.57
N TYR A 139 -1.92 -4.78 13.32
CA TYR A 139 -1.34 -5.64 14.36
C TYR A 139 0.11 -5.26 14.67
N GLY A 140 0.63 -4.20 14.08
CA GLY A 140 2.02 -3.80 14.18
C GLY A 140 2.96 -4.77 13.48
N GLY A 141 2.49 -5.60 12.55
CA GLY A 141 3.34 -6.49 11.78
C GLY A 141 3.78 -5.87 10.46
N THR A 142 5.05 -6.05 10.10
CA THR A 142 5.56 -5.74 8.75
C THR A 142 4.98 -6.71 7.72
N ALA A 143 5.16 -6.43 6.43
CA ALA A 143 4.71 -7.30 5.34
C ALA A 143 5.22 -8.76 5.44
N LEU A 144 6.37 -8.98 6.10
CA LEU A 144 7.00 -10.31 6.23
C LEU A 144 6.22 -11.24 7.15
N ILE A 145 5.63 -10.71 8.23
CA ILE A 145 4.91 -11.52 9.22
C ILE A 145 3.74 -12.30 8.59
N PRO A 146 2.75 -11.67 7.93
CA PRO A 146 1.65 -12.40 7.30
C PRO A 146 2.11 -13.25 6.10
N ALA A 147 3.22 -12.90 5.43
CA ALA A 147 3.80 -13.75 4.39
C ALA A 147 4.31 -15.08 4.96
N CYS A 148 4.96 -15.04 6.13
CA CYS A 148 5.43 -16.21 6.85
C CYS A 148 4.28 -17.03 7.45
N GLU A 149 3.30 -16.37 8.09
CA GLU A 149 2.05 -16.99 8.59
C GLU A 149 1.38 -17.84 7.51
N ARG A 150 1.23 -17.28 6.30
CA ARG A 150 0.44 -17.87 5.21
C ARG A 150 1.22 -18.78 4.27
N GLY A 151 2.50 -19.04 4.56
CA GLY A 151 3.30 -19.96 3.75
C GLY A 151 3.70 -19.39 2.38
N HIS A 152 3.71 -18.06 2.19
CA HIS A 152 4.08 -17.43 0.92
C HIS A 152 5.60 -17.38 0.72
N VAL A 153 6.23 -18.53 0.50
CA VAL A 153 7.70 -18.70 0.44
C VAL A 153 8.40 -17.66 -0.43
N ALA A 154 7.99 -17.53 -1.70
CA ALA A 154 8.64 -16.60 -2.64
C ALA A 154 8.48 -15.12 -2.22
N THR A 155 7.36 -14.79 -1.61
CA THR A 155 7.06 -13.44 -1.10
C THR A 155 7.88 -13.13 0.14
N ALA A 156 7.92 -14.06 1.11
CA ALA A 156 8.76 -13.95 2.30
C ALA A 156 10.24 -13.80 1.92
N LYS A 157 10.73 -14.63 1.00
CA LYS A 157 12.09 -14.53 0.47
C LYS A 157 12.36 -13.16 -0.16
N THR A 158 11.45 -12.66 -0.99
CA THR A 158 11.60 -11.33 -1.62
C THR A 158 11.66 -10.20 -0.59
N LEU A 159 10.87 -10.29 0.49
CA LEU A 159 10.90 -9.32 1.59
C LEU A 159 12.21 -9.37 2.39
N MET A 160 12.73 -10.57 2.66
CA MET A 160 14.03 -10.75 3.31
C MET A 160 15.17 -10.23 2.44
N ASP A 161 15.17 -10.55 1.15
CA ASP A 161 16.16 -10.07 0.18
C ASP A 161 16.12 -8.53 0.05
N ALA A 162 14.96 -7.90 0.30
CA ALA A 162 14.79 -6.45 0.35
C ALA A 162 15.26 -5.81 1.67
N GLY A 163 15.62 -6.59 2.69
CA GLY A 163 16.11 -6.10 3.98
C GLY A 163 15.03 -5.82 5.02
N VAL A 164 13.83 -6.42 4.91
CA VAL A 164 12.84 -6.36 5.98
C VAL A 164 13.38 -7.07 7.23
N ASN A 165 13.28 -6.43 8.40
CA ASN A 165 13.76 -7.00 9.66
C ASN A 165 13.02 -8.29 10.02
N VAL A 166 13.72 -9.43 9.95
CA VAL A 166 13.19 -10.76 10.30
C VAL A 166 12.84 -10.92 11.77
N ASN A 167 13.46 -10.13 12.64
CA ASN A 167 13.25 -10.12 14.10
C ASN A 167 12.25 -9.03 14.55
N HIS A 168 11.50 -8.42 13.62
CA HIS A 168 10.44 -7.48 13.99
C HIS A 168 9.38 -8.17 14.85
N VAL A 169 9.03 -7.56 15.97
CA VAL A 169 8.01 -8.07 16.91
C VAL A 169 6.74 -7.25 16.74
N ASN A 170 5.63 -7.92 16.40
CA ASN A 170 4.33 -7.27 16.26
C ASN A 170 3.70 -6.94 17.63
N ARG A 171 2.51 -6.32 17.64
CA ARG A 171 1.79 -5.96 18.88
C ARG A 171 1.33 -7.18 19.68
N LEU A 172 1.29 -8.38 19.09
CA LEU A 172 0.99 -9.62 19.79
C LEU A 172 2.23 -10.16 20.53
N GLY A 173 3.43 -9.68 20.20
CA GLY A 173 4.68 -10.20 20.75
C GLY A 173 5.33 -11.27 19.89
N TRP A 174 4.92 -11.37 18.62
CA TRP A 174 5.38 -12.44 17.74
C TRP A 174 6.23 -11.89 16.58
N THR A 175 7.25 -12.66 16.23
CA THR A 175 8.03 -12.51 15.00
C THR A 175 7.39 -13.28 13.85
N CYS A 176 7.92 -13.08 12.65
CA CYS A 176 7.52 -13.90 11.50
C CYS A 176 7.83 -15.39 11.69
N LEU A 177 8.90 -15.73 12.43
CA LEU A 177 9.26 -17.10 12.80
C LEU A 177 8.18 -17.72 13.72
N LEU A 178 7.76 -16.99 14.75
CA LEU A 178 6.73 -17.46 15.68
C LEU A 178 5.39 -17.68 14.99
N GLU A 179 4.94 -16.75 14.13
CA GLU A 179 3.67 -16.94 13.41
C GLU A 179 3.72 -18.10 12.42
N ALA A 180 4.85 -18.33 11.74
CA ALA A 180 5.03 -19.49 10.86
C ALA A 180 4.93 -20.83 11.61
N ILE A 181 5.22 -20.87 12.92
CA ILE A 181 5.12 -22.08 13.75
C ILE A 181 3.72 -22.19 14.36
N LEU A 182 3.21 -21.10 14.94
CA LEU A 182 1.97 -21.04 15.71
C LEU A 182 0.70 -21.16 14.86
N LEU A 183 0.71 -20.56 13.67
CA LEU A 183 -0.50 -20.40 12.85
C LEU A 183 -0.52 -21.29 11.61
N SER A 184 0.52 -22.12 11.41
CA SER A 184 0.59 -23.08 10.33
C SER A 184 0.27 -24.52 10.75
N ASP A 185 0.09 -25.37 9.75
CA ASP A 185 0.04 -26.83 9.89
C ASP A 185 1.44 -27.48 10.00
N GLY A 186 2.52 -26.69 9.93
CA GLY A 186 3.90 -27.19 9.92
C GLY A 186 4.33 -27.82 8.60
N GLY A 187 3.58 -27.61 7.51
CA GLY A 187 3.83 -28.18 6.19
C GLY A 187 5.09 -27.67 5.50
N ALA A 188 5.39 -28.25 4.34
CA ALA A 188 6.60 -27.96 3.58
C ALA A 188 6.86 -26.46 3.29
N PRO A 189 5.85 -25.63 2.94
CA PRO A 189 6.06 -24.20 2.74
C PRO A 189 6.59 -23.49 3.99
N HIS A 190 5.99 -23.76 5.15
CA HIS A 190 6.40 -23.16 6.41
C HIS A 190 7.77 -23.68 6.85
N GLN A 191 8.08 -24.96 6.64
CA GLN A 191 9.42 -25.48 6.91
C GLN A 191 10.48 -24.76 6.07
N GLN A 192 10.16 -24.43 4.81
CA GLN A 192 11.04 -23.65 3.96
C GLN A 192 11.20 -22.22 4.47
N ILE A 193 10.10 -21.55 4.83
CA ILE A 193 10.14 -20.21 5.43
C ILE A 193 10.98 -20.19 6.70
N VAL A 194 10.82 -21.18 7.60
CA VAL A 194 11.61 -21.26 8.83
C VAL A 194 13.09 -21.37 8.51
N ARG A 195 13.48 -22.22 7.55
CA ARG A 195 14.87 -22.29 7.07
C ARG A 195 15.37 -20.97 6.50
N ASP A 196 14.58 -20.32 5.65
CA ASP A 196 14.96 -19.07 5.00
C ASP A 196 15.10 -17.92 6.00
N VAL A 197 14.18 -17.81 6.96
CA VAL A 197 14.18 -16.79 8.03
C VAL A 197 15.36 -16.99 8.99
N ILE A 198 15.70 -18.24 9.31
CA ILE A 198 16.92 -18.57 10.08
C ILE A 198 18.17 -18.16 9.30
N ALA A 199 18.24 -18.51 8.01
CA ALA A 199 19.37 -18.15 7.15
C ALA A 199 19.51 -16.62 6.99
N ALA A 200 18.41 -15.88 7.08
CA ALA A 200 18.39 -14.41 7.09
C ALA A 200 18.71 -13.78 8.46
N GLY A 201 19.09 -14.58 9.47
CA GLY A 201 19.56 -14.08 10.76
C GLY A 201 18.46 -13.91 11.82
N ALA A 202 17.38 -14.67 11.74
CA ALA A 202 16.39 -14.69 12.81
C ALA A 202 16.97 -15.24 14.12
N ASP A 203 16.63 -14.59 15.23
CA ASP A 203 16.91 -15.10 16.57
C ASP A 203 15.93 -16.23 16.88
N VAL A 204 16.41 -17.47 16.75
CA VAL A 204 15.63 -18.68 17.01
C VAL A 204 15.22 -18.86 18.48
N ASN A 205 15.78 -18.05 19.39
CA ASN A 205 15.47 -18.07 20.81
C ASN A 205 14.62 -16.88 21.25
N LEU A 206 14.23 -15.98 20.34
CA LEU A 206 13.39 -14.84 20.68
C LEU A 206 11.98 -15.32 21.05
N ALA A 207 11.71 -15.31 22.35
CA ALA A 207 10.46 -15.76 22.92
C ALA A 207 9.32 -14.76 22.72
N ASP A 208 8.08 -15.25 22.81
CA ASP A 208 6.91 -14.40 22.90
C ASP A 208 6.79 -13.71 24.28
N LYS A 209 5.69 -12.98 24.49
CA LYS A 209 5.44 -12.25 25.74
C LYS A 209 5.31 -13.14 26.97
N ASP A 210 4.98 -14.41 26.78
CA ASP A 210 4.84 -15.38 27.87
C ASP A 210 6.17 -16.11 28.14
N GLY A 211 7.25 -15.73 27.43
CA GLY A 211 8.57 -16.36 27.54
C GLY A 211 8.67 -17.69 26.83
N VAL A 212 7.71 -18.04 25.96
CA VAL A 212 7.70 -19.31 25.22
C VAL A 212 8.51 -19.15 23.94
N THR A 213 9.55 -19.97 23.77
CA THR A 213 10.44 -19.94 22.61
C THR A 213 9.82 -20.58 21.37
N PRO A 214 10.31 -20.26 20.16
CA PRO A 214 9.89 -20.94 18.92
C PRO A 214 9.99 -22.48 19.02
N LEU A 215 11.07 -22.99 19.63
CA LEU A 215 11.27 -24.43 19.82
C LEU A 215 10.24 -25.05 20.78
N ALA A 216 9.90 -24.35 21.87
CA ALA A 216 8.88 -24.82 22.80
C ALA A 216 7.49 -24.90 22.13
N HIS A 217 7.12 -23.90 21.33
CA HIS A 217 5.88 -23.92 20.54
C HIS A 217 5.85 -25.07 19.53
N ALA A 218 6.93 -25.28 18.78
CA ALA A 218 7.02 -26.38 17.82
C ALA A 218 6.84 -27.75 18.50
N ARG A 219 7.42 -27.94 19.69
CA ARG A 219 7.26 -29.17 20.51
C ARG A 219 5.82 -29.34 20.99
N GLN A 220 5.21 -28.31 21.57
CA GLN A 220 3.83 -28.36 22.07
C GLN A 220 2.84 -28.71 20.96
N ARG A 221 3.07 -28.20 19.75
CA ARG A 221 2.26 -28.46 18.55
C ARG A 221 2.60 -29.78 17.85
N LYS A 222 3.60 -30.53 18.35
CA LYS A 222 4.07 -31.80 17.78
C LYS A 222 4.55 -31.66 16.32
N GLN A 223 5.11 -30.51 15.96
CA GLN A 223 5.67 -30.23 14.64
C GLN A 223 7.11 -30.75 14.54
N GLN A 224 7.28 -32.06 14.37
CA GLN A 224 8.59 -32.73 14.44
C GLN A 224 9.64 -32.12 13.50
N ALA A 225 9.28 -31.84 12.24
CA ALA A 225 10.19 -31.22 11.29
C ALA A 225 10.65 -29.80 11.72
N MET A 226 9.77 -29.01 12.34
CA MET A 226 10.13 -27.68 12.86
C MET A 226 11.07 -27.79 14.06
N VAL A 227 10.82 -28.77 14.94
CA VAL A 227 11.71 -29.07 16.08
C VAL A 227 13.11 -29.40 15.58
N GLU A 228 13.23 -30.23 14.54
CA GLU A 228 14.52 -30.60 13.94
C GLU A 228 15.24 -29.40 13.32
N ILE A 229 14.54 -28.58 12.52
CA ILE A 229 15.11 -27.38 11.90
C ILE A 229 15.61 -26.40 12.97
N LEU A 230 14.80 -26.12 14.00
CA LEU A 230 15.15 -25.19 15.07
C LEU A 230 16.30 -25.71 15.93
N THR A 231 16.29 -27.01 16.27
CA THR A 231 17.36 -27.64 17.05
C THR A 231 18.68 -27.60 16.28
N ALA A 232 18.65 -27.89 14.97
CA ALA A 232 19.83 -27.80 14.10
C ALA A 232 20.37 -26.36 14.00
N ALA A 233 19.50 -25.35 14.15
CA ALA A 233 19.87 -23.95 14.20
C ALA A 233 20.31 -23.45 15.59
N GLY A 234 20.43 -24.34 16.59
CA GLY A 234 20.88 -23.99 17.94
C GLY A 234 19.81 -23.37 18.83
N ALA A 235 18.53 -23.57 18.52
CA ALA A 235 17.45 -23.22 19.44
C ALA A 235 17.53 -24.06 20.72
N ARG A 236 17.29 -23.44 21.87
CA ARG A 236 17.37 -24.07 23.20
C ARG A 236 16.09 -23.89 23.99
#